data_AF-A0A0X3UVV1-F1
#
_entry.id   AF-A0A0X3UVV1-F1
#
_cell.length_a   1.000
_cell.length_b   1.000
_cell.length_c   1.000
_cell.angle_alpha   90.00
_cell.angle_beta   90.00
_cell.angle_gamma   90.00
#
_symmetry.space_group_name_H-M   'P 1'
#
loop_
_entity.id
_entity.type
_entity.pdbx_description
1 polymer ?
#
loop_
_entity_poly.entity_id
_entity_poly.type
_entity_poly.pdbx_seq_one_letter_code
_entity_poly.pdbx_strand_id
1 'polypeptide(L)'
;MVDVDEAAPADIVDRLLWRDAQQMLGRHLGAGHDGNCVWCGQRWPCSARRLAERADAVSRRPWREAWTLRHDLNSLPAAMTDRGRADRNHPYRRYAD
;
A
#
# COMPACT_ATOMS: atom_id res chain seq x y z
N MET A 1 -14.96 -25.74 3.73
CA MET A 1 -13.84 -24.78 3.65
C MET A 1 -14.50 -23.42 3.62
N VAL A 2 -14.47 -22.68 4.73
CA VAL A 2 -15.14 -21.37 4.81
C VAL A 2 -14.36 -20.41 3.94
N ASP A 3 -15.04 -19.74 3.01
CA ASP A 3 -14.41 -18.78 2.11
C ASP A 3 -13.79 -17.66 2.96
N VAL A 4 -12.48 -17.46 2.83
CA VAL A 4 -11.77 -16.47 3.65
C VAL A 4 -12.38 -15.08 3.45
N ASP A 5 -13.01 -14.80 2.31
CA ASP A 5 -13.73 -13.54 2.04
C ASP A 5 -14.93 -13.32 2.97
N GLU A 6 -15.63 -14.38 3.37
CA GLU A 6 -16.81 -14.30 4.25
C GLU A 6 -16.41 -13.93 5.70
N ALA A 7 -15.16 -14.21 6.09
CA ALA A 7 -14.60 -13.86 7.38
C ALA A 7 -13.94 -12.46 7.42
N ALA A 8 -14.01 -11.69 6.32
CA ALA A 8 -13.42 -10.36 6.25
C ALA A 8 -14.09 -9.39 7.25
N PRO A 9 -13.32 -8.80 8.18
CA PRO A 9 -13.81 -7.76 9.07
C PRO A 9 -14.40 -6.56 8.31
N ALA A 10 -15.39 -5.87 8.88
CA ALA A 10 -16.06 -4.74 8.24
C ALA A 10 -15.16 -3.52 7.99
N ASP A 11 -14.00 -3.45 8.65
CA ASP A 11 -12.96 -2.42 8.47
C ASP A 11 -12.01 -2.70 7.28
N ILE A 12 -12.13 -3.86 6.63
CA ILE A 12 -11.33 -4.17 5.43
C ILE A 12 -11.90 -3.44 4.22
N VAL A 13 -11.07 -2.58 3.62
CA VAL A 13 -11.42 -1.80 2.44
C VAL A 13 -10.99 -2.49 1.15
N ASP A 14 -9.84 -3.15 1.15
CA ASP A 14 -9.38 -3.99 0.03
C ASP A 14 -9.41 -5.47 0.44
N ARG A 15 -10.54 -6.14 0.17
CA ARG A 15 -10.77 -7.55 0.54
C ARG A 15 -9.83 -8.51 -0.18
N LEU A 16 -9.46 -8.22 -1.42
CA LEU A 16 -8.54 -9.06 -2.19
C LEU A 16 -7.14 -8.99 -1.59
N LEU A 17 -6.64 -7.79 -1.33
CA LEU A 17 -5.34 -7.59 -0.68
C LEU A 17 -5.31 -8.22 0.73
N TRP A 18 -6.39 -8.06 1.49
CA TRP A 18 -6.53 -8.69 2.80
C TRP A 18 -6.53 -10.22 2.71
N ARG A 19 -7.31 -10.82 1.80
CA ARG A 19 -7.37 -12.28 1.62
C ARG A 19 -6.00 -12.85 1.26
N ASP A 20 -5.25 -12.18 0.38
CA ASP A 20 -3.91 -12.61 -0.02
C ASP A 20 -2.92 -12.48 1.15
N ALA A 21 -3.02 -11.41 1.94
CA ALA A 21 -2.26 -11.26 3.19
C ALA A 21 -2.55 -12.40 4.17
N GLN A 22 -3.81 -12.72 4.41
CA GLN A 22 -4.22 -13.79 5.33
C GLN A 22 -3.76 -15.17 4.87
N GLN A 23 -3.83 -15.46 3.56
CA GLN A 23 -3.30 -16.72 3.01
C GLN A 23 -1.79 -16.84 3.22
N MET A 24 -1.04 -15.74 3.02
CA MET A 24 0.40 -15.72 3.27
C MET A 24 0.71 -15.89 4.76
N LEU A 25 0.00 -15.19 5.65
CA LEU A 25 0.18 -15.34 7.11
C LEU A 25 -0.15 -16.76 7.59
N GLY A 26 -1.19 -17.38 7.02
CA GLY A 26 -1.58 -18.76 7.32
C GLY A 26 -0.56 -19.82 6.86
N ARG A 27 0.29 -19.50 5.88
CA ARG A 27 1.40 -20.37 5.46
C ARG A 27 2.66 -20.09 6.28
N HIS A 28 2.91 -18.84 6.62
CA HIS A 28 4.08 -18.40 7.40
C HIS A 28 3.76 -18.25 8.90
N LEU A 29 3.31 -19.35 9.54
CA LEU A 29 2.79 -19.34 10.91
C LEU A 29 3.84 -19.25 12.02
N GLY A 30 5.02 -19.82 11.81
CA GLY A 30 6.04 -19.87 12.86
C GLY A 30 7.47 -20.10 12.40
N ALA A 31 8.39 -19.92 13.35
CA ALA A 31 9.75 -20.40 13.25
C ALA A 31 9.82 -21.88 13.66
N GLY A 32 10.64 -22.67 12.95
CA GLY A 32 11.07 -23.99 13.40
C GLY A 32 12.17 -23.89 14.45
N HIS A 33 12.65 -25.04 14.91
CA HIS A 33 13.67 -25.12 15.96
C HIS A 33 14.97 -24.37 15.64
N ASP A 34 15.27 -24.19 14.35
CA ASP A 34 16.47 -23.51 13.86
C ASP A 34 16.32 -21.98 13.79
N GLY A 35 15.19 -21.41 14.22
CA GLY A 35 14.90 -19.98 14.11
C GLY A 35 14.54 -19.52 12.69
N ASN A 36 14.34 -20.47 11.77
CA ASN A 36 13.92 -20.22 10.39
C ASN A 36 12.42 -20.49 10.23
N CYS A 37 11.76 -19.76 9.32
CA CYS A 37 10.37 -19.98 8.98
C CYS A 37 10.16 -21.41 8.48
N VAL A 38 9.18 -22.12 9.05
CA VAL A 38 8.90 -23.52 8.70
C VAL A 38 8.45 -23.72 7.25
N TRP A 39 7.97 -22.65 6.60
CA TRP A 39 7.40 -22.74 5.25
C TRP A 39 8.38 -22.33 4.15
N CYS A 40 9.17 -21.27 4.36
CA CYS A 40 10.13 -20.79 3.35
C CYS A 40 11.60 -20.97 3.73
N GLY A 41 11.90 -21.51 4.91
CA GLY A 41 13.27 -21.76 5.38
C GLY A 41 14.11 -20.50 5.66
N GLN A 42 13.56 -19.30 5.48
CA GLN A 42 14.25 -18.03 5.72
C GLN A 42 14.22 -17.64 7.20
N ARG A 43 15.21 -16.88 7.67
CA ARG A 43 15.27 -16.42 9.06
C ARG A 43 13.98 -15.74 9.51
N TRP A 44 13.46 -16.16 10.65
CA TRP A 44 12.23 -15.61 11.21
C TRP A 44 12.45 -14.26 11.91
N PRO A 45 11.52 -13.29 11.81
CA PRO A 45 10.37 -13.26 10.89
C PRO A 45 10.83 -13.01 9.45
N CYS A 46 10.35 -13.84 8.52
CA CYS A 46 10.79 -13.80 7.12
C CYS A 46 10.21 -12.60 6.36
N SER A 47 10.84 -12.24 5.24
CA SER A 47 10.43 -11.12 4.39
C SER A 47 8.99 -11.27 3.88
N ALA A 48 8.57 -12.49 3.55
CA ALA A 48 7.21 -12.80 3.11
C ALA A 48 6.17 -12.52 4.21
N ARG A 49 6.45 -12.91 5.45
CA ARG A 49 5.58 -12.60 6.60
C ARG A 49 5.48 -11.09 6.83
N ARG A 50 6.61 -10.38 6.84
CA ARG A 50 6.61 -8.91 6.99
C ARG A 50 5.88 -8.19 5.86
N LEU A 51 5.89 -8.75 4.65
CA LEU A 51 5.13 -8.20 3.53
C LEU A 51 3.63 -8.42 3.73
N ALA A 52 3.23 -9.62 4.16
CA ALA A 52 1.83 -9.94 4.44
C ALA A 52 1.26 -9.12 5.62
N GLU A 53 2.03 -8.90 6.69
CA GLU A 53 1.65 -8.01 7.80
C GLU A 53 1.42 -6.56 7.32
N ARG A 54 2.27 -6.06 6.41
CA ARG A 54 2.06 -4.74 5.80
C ARG A 54 0.84 -4.70 4.89
N ALA A 55 0.58 -5.78 4.14
CA ALA A 55 -0.58 -5.89 3.26
C ALA A 55 -1.89 -5.91 4.07
N ASP A 56 -1.97 -6.65 5.19
CA ASP A 56 -3.13 -6.59 6.10
C ASP A 56 -3.33 -5.16 6.63
N ALA A 57 -2.26 -4.50 7.11
CA ALA A 57 -2.36 -3.13 7.60
C ALA A 57 -2.83 -2.12 6.54
N VAL A 58 -2.39 -2.28 5.29
CA VAL A 58 -2.83 -1.41 4.17
C VAL A 58 -4.24 -1.75 3.71
N SER A 59 -4.65 -3.01 3.77
CA SER A 59 -6.01 -3.45 3.37
C SER A 59 -7.11 -2.83 4.25
N ARG A 60 -6.78 -2.49 5.49
CA ARG A 60 -7.64 -1.76 6.44
C ARG A 60 -7.64 -0.25 6.23
N ARG A 61 -6.69 0.29 5.45
CA ARG A 61 -6.62 1.75 5.26
C ARG A 61 -7.77 2.19 4.36
N PRO A 62 -8.57 3.18 4.79
CA PRO A 62 -9.65 3.69 3.98
C PRO A 62 -9.09 4.34 2.72
N TRP A 63 -9.40 3.75 1.57
CA TRP A 63 -9.21 4.36 0.25
C TRP A 63 -9.74 5.80 0.21
N ARG A 64 -10.78 6.11 1.00
CA ARG A 64 -11.28 7.47 1.19
C ARG A 64 -10.24 8.44 1.74
N GLU A 65 -9.46 8.11 2.75
CA GLU A 65 -8.45 9.05 3.26
C GLU A 65 -7.36 9.31 2.22
N ALA A 66 -6.92 8.28 1.49
CA ALA A 66 -5.95 8.45 0.41
C ALA A 66 -6.52 9.23 -0.78
N TRP A 67 -7.80 9.05 -1.10
CA TRP A 67 -8.50 9.80 -2.13
C TRP A 67 -8.75 11.25 -1.72
N THR A 68 -9.27 11.48 -0.51
CA THR A 68 -9.48 12.81 0.07
C THR A 68 -8.16 13.57 0.15
N LEU A 69 -7.08 12.96 0.63
CA LEU A 69 -5.77 13.62 0.68
C LEU A 69 -5.25 13.97 -0.73
N ARG A 70 -5.43 13.10 -1.74
CA ARG A 70 -5.09 13.43 -3.14
C ARG A 70 -5.97 14.53 -3.71
N HIS A 71 -7.26 14.49 -3.41
CA HIS A 71 -8.21 15.50 -3.83
C HIS A 71 -7.85 16.86 -3.22
N ASP A 72 -7.57 16.90 -1.92
CA ASP A 72 -7.14 18.09 -1.20
C ASP A 72 -5.82 18.63 -1.78
N LEU A 73 -4.83 17.76 -1.99
CA LEU A 73 -3.56 18.13 -2.64
C LEU A 73 -3.74 18.67 -4.07
N ASN A 74 -4.70 18.15 -4.84
CA ASN A 74 -5.01 18.64 -6.18
C ASN A 74 -5.90 19.89 -6.17
N SER A 75 -6.61 20.14 -5.08
CA SER A 75 -7.42 21.35 -4.87
C SER A 75 -6.59 22.51 -4.31
N LEU A 76 -5.37 22.26 -3.84
CA LEU A 76 -4.43 23.30 -3.49
C LEU A 76 -4.08 24.13 -4.74
N PRO A 77 -4.09 25.47 -4.65
CA PRO A 77 -3.63 26.33 -5.73
C PRO A 77 -2.21 25.94 -6.15
N ALA A 78 -1.93 25.94 -7.46
CA ALA A 78 -0.61 25.59 -7.99
C ALA A 78 0.54 26.39 -7.34
N ALA A 79 0.27 27.62 -6.88
CA ALA A 79 1.21 28.47 -6.14
C ALA A 79 1.69 27.88 -4.79
N MET A 80 0.94 26.93 -4.20
CA MET A 80 1.28 26.25 -2.94
C MET A 80 1.92 24.87 -3.14
N THR A 81 2.02 24.39 -4.38
CA THR A 81 2.64 23.09 -4.70
C THR A 81 3.85 23.31 -5.61
N ASP A 82 4.82 22.40 -5.59
CA ASP A 82 6.06 22.55 -6.39
C ASP A 82 5.80 22.58 -7.91
N ARG A 83 4.59 22.22 -8.36
CA ARG A 83 4.13 22.40 -9.76
C ARG A 83 4.07 23.87 -10.18
N GLY A 84 3.83 24.82 -9.26
CA GLY A 84 3.80 26.25 -9.57
C GLY A 84 5.18 26.87 -9.81
N ARG A 85 6.27 26.18 -9.43
CA ARG A 85 7.65 26.62 -9.75
C ARG A 85 8.07 26.24 -11.17
N ALA A 86 7.51 25.18 -11.74
CA ALA A 86 7.87 24.71 -13.09
C ALA A 86 7.33 25.62 -14.20
N ASP A 87 6.17 26.28 -13.99
CA ASP A 87 5.53 27.14 -15.00
C ASP A 87 6.21 28.51 -15.17
N ARG A 88 7.00 28.97 -14.18
CA ARG A 88 7.71 30.26 -14.28
C ARG A 88 8.98 30.22 -15.13
N ASN A 89 9.40 29.04 -15.61
CA ASN A 89 10.64 28.88 -16.35
C ASN A 89 10.43 28.50 -17.83
N HIS A 90 9.34 28.95 -18.44
CA HIS A 90 9.17 28.92 -19.89
C HIS A 90 9.63 30.27 -20.49
N PRO A 91 10.89 30.40 -20.96
CA PRO A 91 11.25 31.53 -21.79
C PRO A 91 10.50 31.35 -23.12
N TYR A 92 9.50 32.20 -23.34
CA TYR A 92 8.84 32.38 -24.63
C TYR A 92 9.92 32.70 -25.67
N ARG A 93 10.31 31.70 -26.45
CA ARG A 93 11.16 31.88 -27.62
C ARG A 93 10.30 32.54 -28.69
N ARG A 94 10.66 33.78 -29.03
CA ARG A 94 10.24 34.56 -30.20
C ARG A 94 9.87 33.65 -31.39
N TYR A 95 8.64 33.78 -31.87
CA TYR A 95 8.40 33.71 -33.30
C TYR A 95 8.85 35.07 -33.87
N ALA A 96 9.94 35.05 -34.63
CA ALA A 96 10.32 36.15 -35.51
C ALA A 96 10.06 35.63 -36.93
N ASP A 97 9.08 36.23 -37.59
CA ASP A 97 8.96 36.31 -39.05
C ASP A 97 9.75 37.56 -39.49
#